data_AF-A0A804NDD9-F1
#
_entry.id   AF-A0A804NDD9-F1
#
_cell.length_a   1.000
_cell.length_b   1.000
_cell.length_c   1.000
_cell.angle_alpha   90.00
_cell.angle_beta   90.00
_cell.angle_gamma   90.00
#
_symmetry.space_group_name_H-M   'P 1'
#
loop_
_entity.id
_entity.type
_entity.pdbx_description
1 polymer ?
#
loop_
_entity_poly.entity_id
_entity_poly.type
_entity_poly.pdbx_seq_one_letter_code
_entity_poly.pdbx_strand_id
1 'polypeptide(L)'
;MVMEETIDDSEMSLSNMVLGFLEDFERDERRPENDDDNNEEEGSSGGDTAESKAFWQTQHLQLREALAKGSPAESRIRADTEEAVKSMRAAACSCSCTGRPAARDCRPCMLRHVADRLRDAGYDSALCKSKWTRSPDIPSGEHSYVEVAVQTRSGKSVRVVVELSFRAEFEVARASAGYRALVTALPEKQTKFRASMLTFDFGRTALEVA
;
A
#
# COMPACT_ATOMS: atom_id res chain seq x y z
N MET A 1 47.50 16.29 2.46
CA MET A 1 46.63 15.12 2.72
C MET A 1 45.25 15.65 2.94
N VAL A 2 44.38 15.52 1.94
CA VAL A 2 42.95 15.80 2.07
C VAL A 2 42.33 14.52 2.60
N MET A 3 41.66 14.59 3.76
CA MET A 3 40.84 13.50 4.26
C MET A 3 39.43 13.74 3.69
N GLU A 4 39.07 12.97 2.66
CA GLU A 4 37.68 12.84 2.23
C GLU A 4 37.00 11.85 3.18
N GLU A 5 36.06 12.34 4.00
CA GLU A 5 35.15 11.48 4.76
C GLU A 5 33.99 11.07 3.85
N THR A 6 33.88 9.78 3.59
CA THR A 6 32.75 9.17 2.87
C THR A 6 31.57 9.04 3.82
N ILE A 7 30.53 9.86 3.62
CA ILE A 7 29.24 9.72 4.27
C ILE A 7 28.53 8.50 3.63
N ASP A 8 28.09 7.56 4.48
CA ASP A 8 27.45 6.32 4.10
C ASP A 8 25.99 6.57 3.66
N ASP A 9 25.69 6.35 2.37
CA ASP A 9 24.35 6.49 1.77
C ASP A 9 23.32 5.48 2.34
N SER A 10 23.71 4.60 3.27
CA SER A 10 22.83 3.63 3.92
C SER A 10 21.89 4.23 4.98
N GLU A 11 22.13 5.45 5.48
CA GLU A 11 21.31 6.02 6.57
C GLU A 11 19.97 6.62 6.12
N MET A 12 19.79 6.86 4.82
CA MET A 12 18.59 7.54 4.28
C MET A 12 17.55 6.58 3.68
N SER A 13 17.58 5.31 4.08
CA SER A 13 16.55 4.35 3.67
C SER A 13 15.18 4.79 4.21
N LEU A 14 14.15 4.76 3.36
CA LEU A 14 12.76 5.03 3.73
C LEU A 14 12.32 4.21 4.95
N SER A 15 12.88 3.01 5.11
CA SER A 15 12.63 2.16 6.27
C SER A 15 13.17 2.77 7.57
N ASN A 16 14.32 3.45 7.54
CA ASN A 16 14.93 4.06 8.72
C ASN A 16 14.19 5.34 9.15
N MET A 17 13.68 6.13 8.19
CA MET A 17 12.86 7.31 8.50
C MET A 17 11.51 6.95 9.12
N VAL A 18 10.90 5.84 8.68
CA VAL A 18 9.65 5.35 9.28
C VAL A 18 9.88 4.79 10.69
N LEU A 19 11.01 4.12 10.92
CA LEU A 19 11.39 3.62 12.25
C LEU A 19 11.69 4.75 13.24
N GLY A 20 12.37 5.83 12.81
CA GLY A 20 12.64 6.98 13.67
C GLY A 20 11.38 7.68 14.19
N PHE A 21 10.27 7.64 13.43
CA PHE A 21 8.99 8.21 13.88
C PHE A 21 8.33 7.42 15.03
N LEU A 22 8.71 6.15 15.21
CA LEU A 22 8.17 5.27 16.27
C LEU A 22 9.04 5.29 17.54
N GLU A 23 10.36 5.40 17.41
CA GLU A 23 11.28 5.46 18.56
C GLU A 23 11.08 6.70 19.46
N ASP A 24 10.52 7.80 18.92
CA ASP A 24 10.20 9.02 19.70
C ASP A 24 9.00 8.86 20.65
N PHE A 25 8.17 7.82 20.50
CA PHE A 25 7.02 7.60 21.40
C PHE A 25 7.36 6.87 22.70
N GLU A 26 8.48 6.15 22.77
CA GLU A 26 8.82 5.29 23.93
C GLU A 26 9.70 5.97 24.98
N ARG A 27 10.08 7.25 24.80
CA ARG A 27 11.05 7.91 25.70
C ARG A 27 10.45 8.81 26.78
N ASP A 28 9.12 8.85 26.94
CA ASP A 28 8.47 9.77 27.90
C ASP A 28 7.58 9.07 28.95
N GLU A 29 8.05 7.98 29.55
CA GLU A 29 7.48 7.42 30.79
C GLU A 29 8.41 7.62 32.01
N ARG A 30 8.62 8.88 32.43
CA ARG A 30 9.00 9.18 33.83
C ARG A 30 8.31 10.45 34.33
N ARG A 31 7.14 10.29 34.94
CA ARG A 31 6.46 11.33 35.74
C ARG A 31 7.19 11.60 37.06
N PRO A 32 7.31 12.87 37.48
CA PRO A 32 7.09 13.26 38.86
C PRO A 32 5.72 13.95 39.00
N GLU A 33 5.00 13.57 40.05
CA GLU A 33 3.76 14.21 40.49
C GLU A 33 4.05 15.65 40.95
N ASN A 34 3.32 16.62 40.42
CA ASN A 34 2.99 17.89 41.08
C ASN A 34 1.69 18.42 40.46
N ASP A 35 0.70 18.60 41.32
CA ASP A 35 -0.55 19.27 41.04
C ASP A 35 -0.30 20.78 40.85
N ASP A 36 -0.68 21.34 39.71
CA ASP A 36 -1.15 22.73 39.65
C ASP A 36 -2.05 22.92 38.41
N ASP A 37 -3.29 23.30 38.67
CA ASP A 37 -4.30 23.68 37.68
C ASP A 37 -3.81 24.91 36.90
N ASN A 38 -3.61 24.77 35.59
CA ASN A 38 -3.82 25.90 34.70
C ASN A 38 -4.36 25.45 33.34
N ASN A 39 -5.46 26.10 33.00
CA ASN A 39 -6.35 25.78 31.90
C ASN A 39 -5.87 26.53 30.66
N GLU A 40 -5.15 25.86 29.76
CA GLU A 40 -4.94 26.34 28.39
C GLU A 40 -5.25 25.20 27.42
N GLU A 41 -6.30 25.41 26.62
CA GLU A 41 -6.64 24.57 25.48
C GLU A 41 -5.51 24.60 24.46
N GLU A 42 -4.52 23.72 24.62
CA GLU A 42 -3.51 23.43 23.61
C GLU A 42 -4.12 22.52 22.55
N GLY A 43 -4.99 23.09 21.72
CA GLY A 43 -5.21 22.58 20.38
C GLY A 43 -3.88 22.62 19.64
N SER A 44 -3.13 21.51 19.69
CA SER A 44 -1.83 21.35 19.03
C SER A 44 -1.97 21.65 17.54
N SER A 45 -1.73 22.92 17.21
CA SER A 45 -1.55 23.45 15.88
C SER A 45 -0.22 22.89 15.36
N GLY A 46 -0.27 21.65 14.88
CA GLY A 46 0.87 20.93 14.34
C GLY A 46 1.49 21.73 13.19
N GLY A 47 2.64 22.33 13.49
CA GLY A 47 3.40 23.29 12.70
C GLY A 47 3.34 23.16 11.19
N ASP A 48 2.82 24.20 10.55
CA ASP A 48 3.05 24.55 9.14
C ASP A 48 4.49 25.08 8.98
N THR A 49 5.49 24.27 9.35
CA THR A 49 6.90 24.60 9.12
C THR A 49 7.24 24.38 7.65
N ALA A 50 8.12 25.21 7.09
CA ALA A 50 8.55 25.09 5.70
C ALA A 50 9.16 23.70 5.40
N GLU A 51 9.80 23.08 6.40
CA GLU A 51 10.36 21.74 6.35
C GLU A 51 9.27 20.65 6.24
N SER A 52 8.20 20.75 7.05
CA SER A 52 7.03 19.85 6.95
C SER A 52 6.38 19.92 5.57
N LYS A 53 6.27 21.12 5.00
CA LYS A 53 5.73 21.32 3.64
C LYS A 53 6.63 20.71 2.56
N ALA A 54 7.94 20.89 2.64
CA ALA A 54 8.89 20.34 1.69
C ALA A 54 8.90 18.79 1.72
N PHE A 55 8.79 18.20 2.92
CA PHE A 55 8.64 16.76 3.10
C PHE A 55 7.41 16.24 2.34
N TRP A 56 6.21 16.77 2.60
CA TRP A 56 5.00 16.30 1.93
C TRP A 56 5.00 16.52 0.41
N GLN A 57 5.61 17.62 -0.07
CA GLN A 57 5.79 17.85 -1.50
C GLN A 57 6.64 16.75 -2.15
N THR A 58 7.74 16.36 -1.48
CA THR A 58 8.60 15.26 -1.94
C THR A 58 7.82 13.95 -1.98
N GLN A 59 7.05 13.63 -0.95
CA GLN A 59 6.21 12.43 -0.91
C GLN A 59 5.18 12.41 -2.04
N HIS A 60 4.53 13.54 -2.32
CA HIS A 60 3.59 13.66 -3.43
C HIS A 60 4.27 13.48 -4.80
N LEU A 61 5.50 13.98 -4.98
CA LEU A 61 6.27 13.80 -6.21
C LEU A 61 6.63 12.33 -6.43
N GLN A 62 7.14 11.66 -5.39
CA GLN A 62 7.48 10.24 -5.43
C GLN A 62 6.25 9.38 -5.75
N LEU A 63 5.11 9.69 -5.12
CA LEU A 63 3.86 9.00 -5.41
C LEU A 63 3.45 9.17 -6.88
N ARG A 64 3.49 10.39 -7.40
CA ARG A 64 3.15 10.67 -8.81
C ARG A 64 4.07 9.92 -9.76
N GLU A 65 5.37 9.89 -9.49
CA GLU A 65 6.34 9.16 -10.30
C GLU A 65 6.05 7.65 -10.27
N ALA A 66 5.78 7.08 -9.09
CA ALA A 66 5.44 5.68 -8.93
C ALA A 66 4.12 5.29 -9.60
N LEU A 67 3.17 6.23 -9.73
CA LEU A 67 1.91 6.03 -10.44
C LEU A 67 2.05 6.21 -11.97
N ALA A 68 2.96 7.08 -12.41
CA ALA A 68 3.18 7.38 -13.83
C ALA A 68 3.91 6.23 -14.55
N LYS A 69 4.72 5.46 -13.83
CA LYS A 69 5.40 4.27 -14.35
C LYS A 69 4.38 3.17 -14.60
N GLY A 70 3.95 3.03 -15.85
CA GLY A 70 3.02 1.99 -16.29
C GLY A 70 3.45 1.38 -17.62
N SER A 71 3.47 0.05 -17.72
CA SER A 71 3.74 -0.67 -18.98
C SER A 71 2.47 -0.83 -19.82
N PRO A 72 2.58 -1.04 -21.15
CA PRO A 72 1.42 -1.34 -21.99
C PRO A 72 0.62 -2.57 -21.53
N ALA A 73 1.29 -3.55 -20.90
CA ALA A 73 0.62 -4.73 -20.37
C ALA A 73 -0.20 -4.41 -19.10
N GLU A 74 0.31 -3.57 -18.20
CA GLU A 74 -0.47 -3.06 -17.05
C GLU A 74 -1.72 -2.31 -17.50
N SER A 75 -1.59 -1.45 -18.52
CA SER A 75 -2.74 -0.69 -19.01
C SER A 75 -3.84 -1.58 -19.59
N ARG A 76 -3.48 -2.68 -20.27
CA ARG A 76 -4.46 -3.68 -20.74
C ARG A 76 -5.10 -4.43 -19.58
N ILE A 77 -4.29 -4.96 -18.66
CA ILE A 77 -4.79 -5.68 -17.47
C ILE A 77 -5.72 -4.80 -16.64
N ARG A 78 -5.40 -3.51 -16.49
CA ARG A 78 -6.25 -2.53 -15.79
C ARG A 78 -7.59 -2.33 -16.49
N ALA A 79 -7.59 -2.13 -17.81
CA ALA A 79 -8.82 -1.97 -18.58
C ALA A 79 -9.72 -3.21 -18.48
N ASP A 80 -9.15 -4.40 -18.61
CA ASP A 80 -9.90 -5.66 -18.51
C ASP A 80 -10.41 -5.91 -17.09
N THR A 81 -9.63 -5.54 -16.07
CA THR A 81 -10.05 -5.56 -14.67
C THR A 81 -11.22 -4.60 -14.43
N GLU A 82 -11.17 -3.39 -14.98
CA GLU A 82 -12.23 -2.39 -14.84
C GLU A 82 -13.54 -2.88 -15.46
N GLU A 83 -13.47 -3.49 -16.64
CA GLU A 83 -14.62 -4.10 -17.30
C GLU A 83 -15.15 -5.32 -16.53
N ALA A 84 -14.27 -6.14 -15.96
CA ALA A 84 -14.66 -7.25 -15.09
C ALA A 84 -15.42 -6.75 -13.84
N VAL A 85 -14.92 -5.70 -13.18
CA VAL A 85 -15.61 -5.09 -12.03
C VAL A 85 -16.95 -4.48 -12.44
N LYS A 86 -17.00 -3.78 -13.57
CA LYS A 86 -18.23 -3.17 -14.10
C LYS A 86 -19.29 -4.22 -14.42
N SER A 87 -18.90 -5.30 -15.09
CA SER A 87 -19.81 -6.41 -15.43
C SER A 87 -20.36 -7.10 -14.19
N MET A 88 -19.55 -7.32 -13.15
CA MET A 88 -20.05 -7.91 -11.89
C MET A 88 -21.04 -6.99 -11.18
N ARG A 89 -20.77 -5.69 -11.13
CA ARG A 89 -21.69 -4.71 -10.52
C ARG A 89 -23.00 -4.59 -11.29
N ALA A 90 -22.96 -4.75 -12.61
CA ALA A 90 -24.16 -4.79 -13.45
C ALA A 90 -24.96 -6.08 -13.25
N ALA A 91 -24.28 -7.21 -13.08
CA ALA A 91 -24.92 -8.49 -12.79
C ALA A 91 -25.65 -8.47 -11.43
N ALA A 92 -26.86 -9.04 -11.41
CA ALA A 92 -27.51 -9.43 -10.16
C ALA A 92 -26.87 -10.75 -9.70
N CYS A 93 -25.60 -10.70 -9.27
CA CYS A 93 -25.00 -11.87 -8.67
C CYS A 93 -25.63 -12.09 -7.29
N SER A 94 -25.92 -13.33 -6.94
CA SER A 94 -26.36 -13.75 -5.62
C SER A 94 -25.22 -14.54 -5.01
N CYS A 95 -24.46 -13.94 -4.12
CA CYS A 95 -23.43 -14.67 -3.40
C CYS A 95 -24.05 -15.39 -2.20
N SER A 96 -23.64 -16.64 -1.98
CA SER A 96 -23.86 -17.36 -0.72
C SER A 96 -22.90 -16.93 0.40
N CYS A 97 -21.99 -15.99 0.11
CA CYS A 97 -21.10 -15.31 1.05
C CYS A 97 -21.99 -14.79 2.24
N THR A 98 -21.95 -15.42 3.43
CA THR A 98 -22.84 -15.10 4.59
C THR A 98 -22.47 -13.77 5.25
N GLY A 99 -23.37 -12.76 5.31
CA GLY A 99 -23.17 -11.55 6.15
C GLY A 99 -23.51 -10.12 5.64
N ARG A 100 -24.26 -9.91 4.53
CA ARG A 100 -24.62 -8.59 3.89
C ARG A 100 -23.45 -7.79 3.27
N PRO A 101 -23.69 -6.78 2.38
CA PRO A 101 -24.90 -6.41 1.63
C PRO A 101 -24.99 -7.20 0.30
N ALA A 102 -25.87 -6.80 -0.62
CA ALA A 102 -26.06 -7.42 -1.94
C ALA A 102 -24.72 -7.86 -2.57
N ALA A 103 -24.67 -9.01 -3.24
CA ALA A 103 -23.43 -9.63 -3.72
C ALA A 103 -22.52 -8.73 -4.58
N ARG A 104 -23.05 -7.61 -5.05
CA ARG A 104 -22.38 -6.56 -5.81
C ARG A 104 -21.10 -6.05 -5.15
N ASP A 105 -21.05 -6.01 -3.82
CA ASP A 105 -19.90 -5.43 -3.08
C ASP A 105 -19.14 -6.46 -2.22
N CYS A 106 -19.42 -7.75 -2.39
CA CYS A 106 -18.71 -8.78 -1.65
C CYS A 106 -17.29 -8.97 -2.19
N ARG A 107 -16.28 -8.46 -1.45
CA ARG A 107 -14.86 -8.45 -1.89
C ARG A 107 -14.31 -9.82 -2.32
N PRO A 108 -14.45 -10.92 -1.56
CA PRO A 108 -13.94 -12.23 -2.00
C PRO A 108 -14.62 -12.73 -3.27
N CYS A 109 -15.94 -12.53 -3.34
CA CYS A 109 -16.75 -12.86 -4.49
C CYS A 109 -16.30 -12.01 -5.72
N MET A 110 -15.90 -10.73 -5.53
CA MET A 110 -15.40 -9.82 -6.57
C MET A 110 -14.00 -10.16 -7.08
N LEU A 111 -13.06 -10.46 -6.19
CA LEU A 111 -11.72 -10.88 -6.58
C LEU A 111 -11.75 -12.15 -7.42
N ARG A 112 -12.63 -13.11 -7.07
CA ARG A 112 -12.81 -14.34 -7.84
C ARG A 112 -13.34 -14.06 -9.25
N HIS A 113 -14.38 -13.25 -9.36
CA HIS A 113 -14.93 -12.84 -10.66
C HIS A 113 -13.88 -12.16 -11.52
N VAL A 114 -13.09 -11.24 -10.96
CA VAL A 114 -12.00 -10.58 -11.70
C VAL A 114 -10.96 -11.59 -12.19
N ALA A 115 -10.53 -12.53 -11.35
CA ALA A 115 -9.59 -13.58 -11.76
C ALA A 115 -10.18 -14.48 -12.86
N ASP A 116 -11.45 -14.86 -12.77
CA ASP A 116 -12.13 -15.64 -13.81
C ASP A 116 -12.18 -14.87 -15.13
N ARG A 117 -12.57 -13.59 -15.12
CA ARG A 117 -12.66 -12.76 -16.33
C ARG A 117 -11.31 -12.50 -16.97
N LEU A 118 -10.25 -12.33 -16.18
CA LEU A 118 -8.89 -12.21 -16.71
C LEU A 118 -8.42 -13.54 -17.32
N ARG A 119 -8.75 -14.69 -16.73
CA ARG A 119 -8.51 -15.99 -17.36
C ARG A 119 -9.27 -16.15 -18.68
N ASP A 120 -10.55 -15.78 -18.73
CA ASP A 120 -11.35 -15.81 -19.95
C ASP A 120 -10.75 -14.92 -21.06
N ALA A 121 -10.11 -13.81 -20.69
CA ALA A 121 -9.40 -12.91 -21.61
C ALA A 121 -8.01 -13.43 -22.03
N GLY A 122 -7.59 -14.60 -21.55
CA GLY A 122 -6.34 -15.25 -21.94
C GLY A 122 -5.13 -14.91 -21.05
N TYR A 123 -5.34 -14.26 -19.90
CA TYR A 123 -4.27 -14.02 -18.93
C TYR A 123 -4.06 -15.23 -18.02
N ASP A 124 -2.80 -15.51 -17.67
CA ASP A 124 -2.46 -16.40 -16.55
C ASP A 124 -2.69 -15.65 -15.24
N SER A 125 -3.90 -15.78 -14.67
CA SER A 125 -4.30 -15.06 -13.46
C SER A 125 -4.85 -15.97 -12.36
N ALA A 126 -4.51 -15.61 -11.12
CA ALA A 126 -4.85 -16.37 -9.93
C ALA A 126 -5.30 -15.46 -8.78
N LEU A 127 -6.20 -15.99 -7.95
CA LEU A 127 -6.51 -15.38 -6.65
C LEU A 127 -5.42 -15.78 -5.66
N CYS A 128 -4.72 -14.79 -5.13
CA CYS A 128 -3.62 -14.98 -4.20
C CYS A 128 -3.97 -14.45 -2.81
N LYS A 129 -3.34 -15.04 -1.79
CA LYS A 129 -3.44 -14.59 -0.41
C LYS A 129 -2.06 -14.49 0.19
N SER A 130 -1.67 -13.31 0.67
CA SER A 130 -0.48 -13.14 1.50
C SER A 130 -0.86 -13.14 2.98
N LYS A 131 0.03 -13.66 3.81
CA LYS A 131 -0.08 -13.62 5.27
C LYS A 131 1.26 -13.16 5.82
N TRP A 132 1.23 -12.34 6.85
CA TRP A 132 2.44 -11.89 7.54
C TRP A 132 2.25 -11.99 9.05
N THR A 133 3.33 -12.31 9.73
CA THR A 133 3.37 -12.37 11.19
C THR A 133 3.53 -10.97 11.77
N ARG A 134 3.16 -10.83 13.04
CA ARG A 134 3.38 -9.59 13.78
C ARG A 134 4.88 -9.31 13.91
N SER A 135 5.27 -8.05 13.76
CA SER A 135 6.53 -7.47 14.23
C SER A 135 6.22 -6.38 15.28
N PRO A 136 7.22 -5.77 15.95
CA PRO A 136 6.97 -4.70 16.92
C PRO A 136 6.06 -3.58 16.38
N ASP A 137 6.31 -3.14 15.14
CA ASP A 137 5.58 -2.02 14.53
C ASP A 137 4.43 -2.44 13.61
N ILE A 138 4.41 -3.70 13.18
CA ILE A 138 3.48 -4.18 12.15
C ILE A 138 2.59 -5.27 12.75
N PRO A 139 1.27 -5.06 12.86
CA PRO A 139 0.37 -6.11 13.29
C PRO A 139 0.34 -7.25 12.26
N SER A 140 0.18 -8.49 12.73
CA SER A 140 -0.07 -9.63 11.85
C SER A 140 -1.31 -9.41 11.01
N GLY A 141 -1.30 -9.89 9.78
CA GLY A 141 -2.45 -9.73 8.90
C GLY A 141 -2.43 -10.67 7.72
N GLU A 142 -3.48 -10.55 6.92
CA GLU A 142 -3.64 -11.27 5.67
C GLU A 142 -4.29 -10.38 4.63
N HIS A 143 -3.93 -10.58 3.37
CA HIS A 143 -4.44 -9.80 2.26
C HIS A 143 -4.73 -10.69 1.07
N SER A 144 -5.83 -10.42 0.37
CA SER A 144 -6.24 -11.17 -0.82
C SER A 144 -6.28 -10.27 -2.04
N TYR A 145 -5.62 -10.69 -3.11
CA TYR A 145 -5.41 -9.91 -4.33
C TYR A 145 -5.42 -10.83 -5.56
N VAL A 146 -5.54 -10.26 -6.75
CA VAL A 146 -5.38 -11.01 -8.00
C VAL A 146 -3.97 -10.81 -8.52
N GLU A 147 -3.30 -11.90 -8.89
CA GLU A 147 -1.98 -11.87 -9.52
C GLU A 147 -2.09 -12.31 -10.99
N VAL A 148 -1.38 -11.64 -11.88
CA VAL A 148 -1.32 -11.96 -13.32
C VAL A 148 0.12 -12.16 -13.74
N ALA A 149 0.47 -13.33 -14.26
CA ALA A 149 1.78 -13.58 -14.84
C ALA A 149 1.87 -13.02 -16.27
N VAL A 150 2.87 -12.19 -16.53
CA VAL A 150 3.11 -11.54 -17.81
C VAL A 150 4.49 -11.91 -18.30
N GLN A 151 4.56 -12.51 -19.47
CA GLN A 151 5.82 -12.79 -20.13
C GLN A 151 6.39 -11.51 -20.75
N THR A 152 7.62 -11.20 -20.40
CA THR A 152 8.36 -10.07 -20.98
C THR A 152 9.05 -10.50 -22.27
N ARG A 153 9.49 -9.52 -23.07
CA ARG A 153 10.26 -9.78 -24.31
C ARG A 153 11.54 -10.57 -24.09
N SER A 154 12.09 -10.57 -22.88
CA SER A 154 13.29 -11.34 -22.52
C SER A 154 12.98 -12.79 -22.14
N GLY A 155 11.72 -13.23 -22.23
CA GLY A 155 11.27 -14.55 -21.79
C GLY A 155 11.16 -14.70 -20.27
N LYS A 156 11.44 -13.63 -19.50
CA LYS A 156 11.22 -13.62 -18.06
C LYS A 156 9.74 -13.38 -17.74
N SER A 157 9.19 -14.18 -16.84
CA SER A 157 7.85 -13.97 -16.30
C SER A 157 7.90 -12.92 -15.19
N VAL A 158 7.10 -11.87 -15.32
CA VAL A 158 6.90 -10.84 -14.30
C VAL A 158 5.45 -10.90 -13.85
N ARG A 159 5.23 -10.84 -12.55
CA ARG A 159 3.88 -10.88 -11.95
C ARG A 159 3.33 -9.48 -11.75
N VAL A 160 2.08 -9.25 -12.08
CA VAL A 160 1.32 -8.01 -11.81
C VAL A 160 0.35 -8.29 -10.68
N VAL A 161 0.34 -7.44 -9.66
CA VAL A 161 -0.68 -7.45 -8.61
C VAL A 161 -1.79 -6.49 -9.01
N VAL A 162 -3.03 -6.97 -8.90
CA VAL A 162 -4.26 -6.23 -9.19
C VAL A 162 -4.99 -6.03 -7.87
N GLU A 163 -5.08 -4.75 -7.45
CA GLU A 163 -5.80 -4.33 -6.26
C GLU A 163 -7.10 -3.60 -6.63
N LEU A 164 -8.22 -4.09 -6.11
CA LEU A 164 -9.56 -3.57 -6.46
C LEU A 164 -9.97 -2.36 -5.62
N SER A 165 -9.33 -2.15 -4.46
CA SER A 165 -9.63 -1.06 -3.53
C SER A 165 -8.34 -0.48 -2.96
N PHE A 166 -7.45 -0.04 -3.87
CA PHE A 166 -6.09 0.33 -3.51
C PHE A 166 -6.03 1.42 -2.45
N ARG A 167 -6.84 2.48 -2.58
CA ARG A 167 -6.90 3.56 -1.58
C ARG A 167 -7.26 3.06 -0.18
N ALA A 168 -8.26 2.17 -0.07
CA ALA A 168 -8.76 1.67 1.19
C ALA A 168 -7.70 0.88 1.98
N GLU A 169 -6.73 0.27 1.28
CA GLU A 169 -5.62 -0.46 1.91
C GLU A 169 -4.61 0.47 2.63
N PHE A 170 -4.68 1.79 2.39
CA PHE A 170 -3.82 2.78 3.06
C PHE A 170 -4.62 3.65 4.04
N GLU A 171 -5.89 3.36 4.29
CA GLU A 171 -6.66 4.09 5.29
C GLU A 171 -6.26 3.64 6.71
N VAL A 172 -5.85 4.59 7.54
CA VAL A 172 -5.49 4.33 8.95
C VAL A 172 -6.37 5.15 9.88
N ALA A 173 -6.72 4.59 11.04
CA ALA A 173 -7.70 5.18 11.96
C ALA A 173 -7.29 6.57 12.49
N ARG A 174 -5.99 6.84 12.62
CA ARG A 174 -5.43 8.10 13.14
C ARG A 174 -4.39 8.66 12.18
N ALA A 175 -4.82 9.06 10.99
CA ALA A 175 -3.94 9.64 9.97
C ALA A 175 -3.68 11.14 10.19
N SER A 176 -2.42 11.57 10.02
CA SER A 176 -2.08 13.00 9.93
C SER A 176 -2.72 13.66 8.70
N ALA A 177 -2.83 14.99 8.68
CA ALA A 177 -3.42 15.71 7.55
C ALA A 177 -2.64 15.47 6.23
N GLY A 178 -1.30 15.49 6.28
CA GLY A 178 -0.46 15.22 5.12
C GLY A 178 -0.61 13.79 4.59
N TYR A 179 -0.69 12.80 5.48
CA TYR A 179 -0.92 11.42 5.06
C TYR A 179 -2.30 11.23 4.42
N ARG A 180 -3.36 11.83 4.99
CA ARG A 180 -4.70 11.83 4.37
C ARG A 180 -4.68 12.45 2.96
N ALA A 181 -3.90 13.50 2.75
CA ALA A 181 -3.75 14.11 1.42
C ALA A 181 -3.07 13.16 0.42
N LEU A 182 -2.06 12.39 0.84
CA LEU A 182 -1.44 11.34 0.00
C LEU A 182 -2.43 10.23 -0.34
N VAL A 183 -3.15 9.69 0.65
CA VAL A 183 -4.14 8.62 0.43
C VAL A 183 -5.25 9.09 -0.50
N THR A 184 -5.69 10.34 -0.35
CA THR A 184 -6.69 10.96 -1.24
C THR A 184 -6.17 11.12 -2.67
N ALA A 185 -4.85 11.29 -2.87
CA ALA A 185 -4.23 11.35 -4.18
C ALA A 185 -4.07 9.97 -4.86
N LEU A 186 -4.26 8.86 -4.13
CA LEU A 186 -4.22 7.51 -4.69
C LEU A 186 -5.42 7.23 -5.59
N PRO A 187 -5.25 6.49 -6.69
CA PRO A 187 -6.38 5.99 -7.46
C PRO A 187 -7.16 4.95 -6.63
N GLU A 188 -8.46 4.85 -6.84
CA GLU A 188 -9.29 3.83 -6.17
C GLU A 188 -8.89 2.40 -6.56
N LYS A 189 -8.38 2.21 -7.77
CA LYS A 189 -7.95 0.93 -8.33
C LYS A 189 -6.52 1.05 -8.82
N GLN A 190 -5.71 0.01 -8.62
CA GLN A 190 -4.33 0.03 -9.09
C GLN A 190 -3.86 -1.36 -9.54
N THR A 191 -3.17 -1.38 -10.67
CA THR A 191 -2.44 -2.55 -11.20
C THR A 191 -0.95 -2.21 -11.22
N LYS A 192 -0.09 -3.03 -10.59
CA LYS A 192 1.36 -2.81 -10.57
C LYS A 192 2.16 -4.10 -10.77
N PHE A 193 3.24 -4.07 -11.57
CA PHE A 193 4.23 -5.14 -11.64
C PHE A 193 4.96 -5.29 -10.30
N ARG A 194 5.09 -6.53 -9.83
CA ARG A 194 5.91 -6.89 -8.66
C ARG A 194 7.40 -6.62 -8.87
N ALA A 195 7.87 -6.45 -10.12
CA ALA A 195 9.26 -6.11 -10.39
C ALA A 195 9.71 -4.81 -9.68
N SER A 196 8.80 -3.89 -9.41
CA SER A 196 9.06 -2.64 -8.68
C SER A 196 8.59 -2.65 -7.22
N MET A 197 8.02 -3.76 -6.73
CA MET A 197 7.60 -3.89 -5.33
C MET A 197 8.66 -4.51 -4.43
N LEU A 198 9.73 -5.07 -5.01
CA LEU A 198 10.92 -5.52 -4.25
C LEU A 198 11.77 -4.36 -3.71
N THR A 199 11.38 -3.10 -3.93
CA THR A 199 11.95 -1.95 -3.19
C THR A 199 11.04 -1.47 -2.05
N PHE A 200 9.87 -2.09 -1.85
CA PHE A 200 9.06 -1.98 -0.64
C PHE A 200 9.14 -3.33 0.10
N ASP A 201 10.30 -3.58 0.72
CA ASP A 201 10.52 -4.69 1.63
C ASP A 201 9.62 -4.53 2.88
N PHE A 202 8.38 -5.01 2.82
CA PHE A 202 7.70 -5.48 4.02
C PHE A 202 8.23 -6.88 4.33
N GLY A 203 9.36 -6.92 5.05
CA GLY A 203 9.88 -8.14 5.65
C GLY A 203 10.62 -9.05 4.67
N ARG A 204 11.94 -9.11 4.87
CA ARG A 204 12.89 -10.01 4.21
C ARG A 204 12.44 -11.48 4.19
N THR A 205 13.18 -12.21 3.35
CA THR A 205 13.41 -13.66 3.33
C THR A 205 12.29 -14.52 2.74
N ALA A 206 12.59 -14.95 1.51
CA ALA A 206 12.29 -16.27 1.00
C ALA A 206 12.18 -17.31 2.13
N LEU A 207 10.97 -17.84 2.32
CA LEU A 207 10.84 -19.21 2.74
C LEU A 207 10.96 -20.05 1.48
N GLU A 208 12.15 -20.63 1.32
CA GLU A 208 12.36 -21.81 0.50
C GLU A 208 11.26 -22.82 0.82
N VAL A 209 10.58 -23.27 -0.24
CA VAL A 209 9.70 -24.42 -0.17
C VAL A 209 10.61 -25.65 -0.22
N ALA A 210 10.71 -26.34 0.91
CA ALA A 210 11.00 -27.77 0.98
C ALA A 210 9.82 -28.45 1.66
#